data_AF-A0A1E4GAS1-F1
#
_entry.id   AF-A0A1E4GAS1-F1
#
_cell.length_a   1.000
_cell.length_b   1.000
_cell.length_c   1.000
_cell.angle_alpha   90.00
_cell.angle_beta   90.00
_cell.angle_gamma   90.00
#
_symmetry.space_group_name_H-M   'P 1'
#
loop_
_entity.id
_entity.type
_entity.pdbx_description
1 polymer ?
#
loop_
_entity_poly.entity_id
_entity_poly.type
_entity_poly.pdbx_seq_one_letter_code
_entity_poly.pdbx_strand_id
1 'polypeptide(L)'
;MSLLVGSTVGQEFLINQSRLYASSPELCLGLEADGLAAFEDPMASVLSFTDGIQAMEFHCNFFDLKSRDGSNFLFADAICEHPGEVYPDSFSITPYDETTIQVVSAHMNALVMAGVFDSGEGEGVSAATLYHRCDNLSEIPFD
;
A
#
# COMPACT_ATOMS: atom_id res chain seq x y z
N MET A 1 -29.92 -10.16 -34.57
CA MET A 1 -29.20 -10.57 -33.34
C MET A 1 -28.56 -9.34 -32.71
N SER A 2 -29.17 -8.80 -31.65
CA SER A 2 -28.48 -7.85 -30.77
C SER A 2 -27.75 -8.64 -29.70
N LEU A 3 -26.43 -8.51 -29.66
CA LEU A 3 -25.61 -8.99 -28.55
C LEU A 3 -25.73 -7.96 -27.43
N LEU A 4 -26.52 -8.30 -26.40
CA LEU A 4 -26.40 -7.65 -25.09
C LEU A 4 -25.05 -8.13 -24.52
N VAL A 5 -24.04 -7.28 -24.63
CA VAL A 5 -22.80 -7.44 -23.88
C VAL A 5 -23.18 -7.14 -22.43
N GLY A 6 -23.38 -8.20 -21.64
CA GLY A 6 -23.51 -8.08 -20.21
C GLY A 6 -22.21 -7.51 -19.67
N SER A 7 -22.23 -6.25 -19.25
CA SER A 7 -21.19 -5.69 -18.41
C SER A 7 -21.15 -6.55 -17.14
N THR A 8 -20.12 -7.38 -17.01
CA THR A 8 -19.75 -7.90 -15.71
C THR A 8 -19.39 -6.68 -14.88
N VAL A 9 -20.31 -6.27 -14.00
CA VAL A 9 -19.96 -5.36 -12.89
C VAL A 9 -18.94 -6.15 -12.07
N GLY A 10 -17.65 -5.98 -12.38
CA GLY A 10 -16.60 -6.42 -11.48
C GLY A 10 -16.92 -5.80 -10.14
N GLN A 11 -16.88 -6.59 -9.06
CA GLN A 11 -17.12 -6.04 -7.72
C GLN A 11 -16.16 -4.87 -7.53
N GLU A 12 -16.71 -3.65 -7.52
CA GLU A 12 -15.96 -2.43 -7.27
C GLU A 12 -15.72 -2.38 -5.77
N PHE A 13 -14.57 -2.92 -5.35
CA PHE A 13 -14.12 -2.81 -3.97
C PHE A 13 -13.74 -1.36 -3.67
N LEU A 14 -14.12 -0.87 -2.49
CA LEU A 14 -13.82 0.47 -2.01
C LEU A 14 -12.65 0.42 -1.02
N ILE A 15 -11.70 1.33 -1.16
CA ILE A 15 -10.61 1.50 -0.20
C ILE A 15 -11.16 2.21 1.03
N ASN A 16 -11.05 1.57 2.20
CA ASN A 16 -11.45 2.18 3.46
C ASN A 16 -10.28 2.97 4.04
N GLN A 17 -10.24 4.27 3.74
CA GLN A 17 -9.13 5.14 4.14
C GLN A 17 -9.02 5.36 5.66
N SER A 18 -10.03 4.99 6.45
CA SER A 18 -10.00 5.15 7.91
C SER A 18 -9.34 3.99 8.66
N ARG A 19 -8.69 3.07 7.93
CA ARG A 19 -8.14 1.82 8.47
C ARG A 19 -6.64 1.76 8.27
N LEU A 20 -5.98 1.09 9.22
CA LEU A 20 -4.60 0.68 9.04
C LEU A 20 -4.55 -0.51 8.09
N TYR A 21 -3.55 -0.53 7.22
CA TYR A 21 -3.23 -1.67 6.37
C TYR A 21 -1.82 -2.16 6.69
N ALA A 22 -1.57 -3.47 6.58
CA ALA A 22 -0.28 -4.09 6.89
C ALA A 22 0.21 -4.97 5.72
N SER A 23 1.52 -5.06 5.51
CA SER A 23 2.13 -5.85 4.43
C SER A 23 1.92 -7.36 4.58
N SER A 24 1.45 -7.83 5.75
CA SER A 24 0.99 -9.19 5.97
C SER A 24 -0.20 -9.24 6.95
N PRO A 25 -1.09 -10.24 6.85
CA PRO A 25 -2.17 -10.41 7.83
C PRO A 25 -1.67 -10.67 9.26
N GLU A 26 -0.53 -11.37 9.39
CA GLU A 26 0.09 -11.67 10.70
C GLU A 26 0.53 -10.40 11.42
N LEU A 27 1.03 -9.40 10.67
CA LEU A 27 1.42 -8.12 11.25
C LEU A 27 0.22 -7.38 11.86
N CYS A 28 -0.98 -7.46 11.28
CA CYS A 28 -2.19 -6.90 11.91
C CYS A 28 -2.45 -7.50 13.29
N LEU A 29 -2.31 -8.82 13.43
CA LEU A 29 -2.53 -9.52 14.70
C LEU A 29 -1.46 -9.15 15.73
N GLY A 30 -0.20 -9.09 15.30
CA GLY A 30 0.91 -8.69 16.14
C GLY A 30 0.76 -7.25 16.64
N LEU A 31 0.39 -6.31 15.76
CA LEU A 31 0.20 -4.90 16.13
C LEU A 31 -0.93 -4.72 17.17
N GLU A 32 -2.00 -5.51 17.08
CA GLU A 32 -3.09 -5.48 18.05
C GLU A 32 -2.65 -6.00 19.43
N ALA A 33 -1.79 -7.02 19.46
CA ALA A 33 -1.33 -7.65 20.70
C ALA A 33 -0.15 -6.91 21.36
N ASP A 34 0.85 -6.56 20.56
CA ASP A 34 2.19 -6.21 20.99
C ASP A 34 2.64 -4.81 20.50
N GLY A 35 1.81 -4.12 19.71
CA GLY A 35 2.12 -2.81 19.16
C GLY A 35 3.39 -2.83 18.32
N LEU A 36 4.30 -1.86 18.53
CA LEU A 36 5.54 -1.75 17.76
C LEU A 36 6.48 -2.95 17.90
N ALA A 37 6.35 -3.75 18.97
CA ALA A 37 7.16 -4.95 19.13
C ALA A 37 6.83 -6.05 18.09
N ALA A 38 5.74 -5.89 17.34
CA ALA A 38 5.33 -6.81 16.27
C ALA A 38 6.19 -6.73 15.00
N PHE A 39 7.02 -5.69 14.85
CA PHE A 39 7.94 -5.56 13.70
C PHE A 39 9.16 -6.48 13.87
N GLU A 40 8.94 -7.79 13.69
CA GLU A 40 10.02 -8.78 13.71
C GLU A 40 10.69 -8.94 12.34
N ASP A 41 9.93 -8.76 11.25
CA ASP A 41 10.43 -8.77 9.88
C ASP A 41 10.88 -7.36 9.47
N PRO A 42 12.14 -7.14 9.06
CA PRO A 42 12.60 -5.83 8.59
C PRO A 42 11.84 -5.31 7.36
N MET A 43 11.17 -6.19 6.61
CA MET A 43 10.32 -5.84 5.46
C MET A 43 8.84 -5.65 5.83
N ALA A 44 8.46 -5.91 7.07
CA ALA A 44 7.13 -5.59 7.56
C ALA A 44 6.90 -4.08 7.49
N SER A 45 5.77 -3.69 6.89
CA SER A 45 5.37 -2.30 6.78
C SER A 45 3.87 -2.15 6.98
N VAL A 46 3.48 -0.96 7.42
CA VAL A 46 2.08 -0.55 7.55
C VAL A 46 1.82 0.67 6.69
N LEU A 47 0.55 0.89 6.37
CA LEU A 47 0.05 2.03 5.64
C LEU A 47 -1.15 2.62 6.39
N SER A 48 -1.04 3.90 6.76
CA SER A 48 -2.18 4.76 7.09
C SER A 48 -2.35 5.79 5.98
N PHE A 49 -3.58 6.26 5.72
CA PHE A 49 -3.79 7.29 4.69
C PHE A 49 -3.48 8.70 5.19
N THR A 50 -3.40 8.89 6.50
CA THR A 50 -2.98 10.14 7.13
C THR A 50 -1.46 10.33 7.14
N ASP A 51 -0.69 9.27 7.43
CA ASP A 51 0.77 9.39 7.57
C ASP A 51 1.52 8.82 6.36
N GLY A 52 1.01 7.76 5.74
CA GLY A 52 1.64 7.07 4.62
C GLY A 52 2.18 5.70 5.03
N ILE A 53 3.33 5.31 4.46
CA ILE A 53 3.92 3.98 4.65
C ILE A 53 5.01 4.04 5.71
N GLN A 54 5.04 3.09 6.64
CA GLN A 54 6.09 2.98 7.64
C GLN A 54 6.55 1.55 7.83
N ALA A 55 7.85 1.39 7.98
CA ALA A 55 8.56 0.19 8.39
C ALA A 55 9.63 0.58 9.44
N MET A 56 10.34 -0.40 9.99
CA MET A 56 11.29 -0.17 11.09
C MET A 56 12.40 0.85 10.77
N GLU A 57 12.93 0.84 9.53
CA GLU A 57 14.02 1.74 9.09
C GLU A 57 13.62 2.57 7.87
N PHE A 58 12.33 2.64 7.54
CA PHE A 58 11.87 3.28 6.32
C PHE A 58 10.51 3.94 6.55
N HIS A 59 10.34 5.15 6.05
CA HIS A 59 9.04 5.82 6.07
C HIS A 59 8.83 6.62 4.79
N CYS A 60 7.60 6.61 4.28
CA CYS A 60 7.13 7.46 3.21
C CYS A 60 5.94 8.26 3.71
N ASN A 61 6.19 9.54 3.98
CA ASN A 61 5.16 10.44 4.45
C ASN A 61 4.31 10.91 3.26
N PHE A 62 3.00 10.68 3.30
CA PHE A 62 2.09 11.16 2.25
C PHE A 62 1.82 12.67 2.44
N PHE A 63 2.18 13.47 1.43
CA PHE A 63 1.95 14.92 1.43
C PHE A 63 0.65 15.31 0.74
N ASP A 64 0.22 14.51 -0.24
CA ASP A 64 -1.02 14.71 -0.97
C ASP A 64 -1.61 13.36 -1.33
N LEU A 65 -2.90 13.19 -1.09
CA LEU A 65 -3.65 11.99 -1.46
C LEU A 65 -4.82 12.42 -2.33
N LYS A 66 -4.78 12.00 -3.59
CA LYS A 66 -5.72 12.37 -4.64
C LYS A 66 -6.64 11.22 -4.97
N SER A 67 -7.91 11.53 -5.16
CA SER A 67 -8.91 10.66 -5.76
C SER A 67 -9.60 11.38 -6.92
N ARG A 68 -10.38 10.64 -7.71
CA ARG A 68 -11.23 11.20 -8.76
C ARG A 68 -12.65 10.69 -8.58
N ASP A 69 -13.63 11.55 -8.78
CA ASP A 69 -15.04 11.15 -8.76
C ASP A 69 -15.29 9.93 -9.67
N GLY A 70 -15.93 8.90 -9.09
CA GLY A 70 -16.20 7.63 -9.78
C GLY A 70 -14.98 6.72 -9.96
N SER A 71 -13.88 6.96 -9.24
CA SER A 71 -12.70 6.10 -9.21
C SER A 71 -12.50 5.51 -7.81
N ASN A 72 -12.19 4.21 -7.74
CA ASN A 72 -11.79 3.54 -6.50
C ASN A 72 -10.27 3.53 -6.29
N PHE A 73 -9.54 4.22 -7.16
CA PHE A 73 -8.08 4.33 -7.09
C PHE A 73 -7.68 5.64 -6.41
N LEU A 74 -6.55 5.58 -5.73
CA LEU A 74 -5.91 6.73 -5.11
C LEU A 74 -4.52 6.91 -5.69
N PHE A 75 -4.07 8.16 -5.69
CA PHE A 75 -2.72 8.53 -6.06
C PHE A 75 -2.14 9.35 -4.93
N ALA A 76 -0.97 8.97 -4.42
CA ALA A 76 -0.29 9.68 -3.34
C ALA A 76 1.04 10.25 -3.81
N ASP A 77 1.31 11.51 -3.46
CA ASP A 77 2.64 12.11 -3.55
C ASP A 77 3.29 12.07 -2.16
N ALA A 78 4.53 11.62 -2.08
CA ALA A 78 5.20 11.36 -0.81
C ALA A 78 6.66 11.82 -0.79
N ILE A 79 7.20 12.03 0.42
CA ILE A 79 8.65 12.07 0.65
C ILE A 79 9.00 10.84 1.47
N CYS A 80 9.91 10.04 0.94
CA CYS A 80 10.41 8.82 1.53
C CYS A 80 11.81 9.01 2.09
N GLU A 81 12.09 8.34 3.20
CA GLU A 81 13.36 8.37 3.90
C GLU A 81 13.71 6.97 4.41
N HIS A 82 14.99 6.64 4.26
CA HIS A 82 15.66 5.51 4.92
C HIS A 82 17.09 5.96 5.29
N PRO A 83 17.85 5.20 6.09
CA PRO A 83 19.19 5.60 6.54
C PRO A 83 20.11 6.08 5.40
N GLY A 84 20.32 7.39 5.34
CA GLY A 84 21.26 8.03 4.42
C GLY A 84 20.64 8.56 3.12
N GLU A 85 19.32 8.47 2.93
CA GLU A 85 18.67 8.95 1.72
C GLU A 85 17.27 9.52 1.99
N VAL A 86 16.96 10.64 1.34
CA VAL A 86 15.62 11.22 1.28
C VAL A 86 15.27 11.48 -0.18
N TYR A 87 14.12 11.00 -0.63
CA TYR A 87 13.71 11.10 -2.03
C TYR A 87 12.20 11.28 -2.18
N PRO A 88 11.73 11.96 -3.24
CA PRO A 88 10.32 11.99 -3.57
C PRO A 88 9.88 10.67 -4.22
N ASP A 89 8.68 10.24 -3.92
CA ASP A 89 8.03 9.13 -4.61
C ASP A 89 6.55 9.43 -4.86
N SER A 90 5.96 8.71 -5.81
CA SER A 90 4.53 8.74 -6.08
C SER A 90 3.98 7.33 -6.10
N PHE A 91 2.82 7.15 -5.47
CA PHE A 91 2.19 5.85 -5.29
C PHE A 91 0.85 5.77 -6.03
N SER A 92 0.63 4.66 -6.73
CA SER A 92 -0.70 4.24 -7.16
C SER A 92 -1.25 3.24 -6.14
N ILE A 93 -2.45 3.49 -5.62
CA ILE A 93 -3.12 2.63 -4.65
C ILE A 93 -4.46 2.17 -5.24
N THR A 94 -4.63 0.86 -5.38
CA THR A 94 -5.82 0.26 -6.00
C THR A 94 -6.40 -0.86 -5.13
N PRO A 95 -7.72 -1.08 -5.13
CA PRO A 95 -8.29 -2.27 -4.53
C PRO A 95 -7.76 -3.52 -5.24
N TYR A 96 -7.36 -4.53 -4.48
CA TYR A 96 -7.00 -5.85 -5.01
C TYR A 96 -8.15 -6.84 -4.79
N ASP A 97 -8.70 -6.86 -3.57
CA ASP A 97 -9.92 -7.57 -3.19
C ASP A 97 -10.71 -6.76 -2.13
N GLU A 98 -11.63 -7.39 -1.40
CA GLU A 98 -12.48 -6.73 -0.40
C GLU A 98 -11.71 -6.13 0.80
N THR A 99 -10.57 -6.73 1.14
CA THR A 99 -9.78 -6.34 2.33
C THR A 99 -8.32 -6.03 2.00
N THR A 100 -7.89 -6.22 0.76
CA THR A 100 -6.51 -6.01 0.31
C THR A 100 -6.44 -4.88 -0.70
N ILE A 101 -5.42 -4.03 -0.55
CA ILE A 101 -5.03 -3.02 -1.52
C ILE A 101 -3.69 -3.39 -2.15
N GLN A 102 -3.49 -2.99 -3.39
CA GLN A 102 -2.21 -3.02 -4.07
C GLN A 102 -1.65 -1.61 -4.11
N VAL A 103 -0.38 -1.47 -3.71
CA VAL A 103 0.35 -0.21 -3.69
C VAL A 103 1.56 -0.33 -4.61
N VAL A 104 1.71 0.58 -5.56
CA VAL A 104 2.82 0.59 -6.52
C VAL A 104 3.61 1.87 -6.36
N SER A 105 4.90 1.74 -6.04
CA SER A 105 5.87 2.84 -5.99
C SER A 105 6.44 3.14 -7.38
N ALA A 106 6.43 4.40 -7.79
CA ALA A 106 7.07 4.81 -9.05
C ALA A 106 8.59 4.69 -8.98
N HIS A 107 9.18 5.05 -7.84
CA HIS A 107 10.62 4.95 -7.60
C HIS A 107 11.09 3.48 -7.66
N MET A 108 10.46 2.58 -6.91
CA MET A 108 10.82 1.18 -6.90
C MET A 108 10.61 0.54 -8.28
N ASN A 109 9.53 0.90 -8.98
CA ASN A 109 9.31 0.43 -10.35
C ASN A 109 10.44 0.88 -11.29
N ALA A 110 10.94 2.11 -11.15
CA ALA A 110 12.08 2.59 -11.93
C ALA A 110 13.37 1.81 -11.60
N LEU A 111 13.62 1.48 -10.33
CA LEU A 111 14.77 0.69 -9.91
C LEU A 111 14.73 -0.75 -10.43
N VAL A 112 13.56 -1.40 -10.38
CA VAL A 112 13.34 -2.72 -10.98
C VAL A 112 13.58 -2.68 -12.49
N MET A 113 13.02 -1.67 -13.18
CA MET A 113 13.23 -1.49 -14.62
C MET A 113 14.68 -1.17 -14.99
N ALA A 114 15.43 -0.55 -14.09
CA ALA A 114 16.86 -0.30 -14.24
C ALA A 114 17.74 -1.53 -13.92
N GLY A 115 17.14 -2.63 -13.44
CA GLY A 115 17.85 -3.85 -13.04
C GLY A 115 18.65 -3.71 -11.74
N VAL A 116 18.28 -2.73 -10.89
CA VAL A 116 18.90 -2.53 -9.58
C VAL A 116 18.37 -3.55 -8.57
N PHE A 117 17.09 -3.91 -8.69
CA PHE A 117 16.43 -4.94 -7.89
C PHE A 117 15.76 -5.96 -8.81
N ASP A 118 15.75 -7.23 -8.39
CA ASP A 118 14.93 -8.25 -9.03
C ASP A 118 13.46 -8.00 -8.69
N SER A 119 12.59 -8.08 -9.69
CA SER A 119 11.16 -8.25 -9.43
C SER A 119 11.01 -9.57 -8.68
N GLY A 120 10.65 -9.53 -7.39
CA GLY A 120 10.50 -10.73 -6.57
C GLY A 120 9.65 -11.81 -7.27
N GLU A 121 9.82 -13.07 -6.89
CA GLU A 121 9.12 -14.21 -7.51
C GLU A 121 7.59 -14.10 -7.30
N GLY A 122 6.93 -13.39 -8.20
CA GLY A 122 5.49 -13.21 -8.30
C GLY A 122 5.16 -12.66 -9.67
N GLU A 123 4.29 -13.34 -10.41
CA GLU A 123 3.93 -13.02 -11.80
C GLU A 123 3.38 -11.59 -11.93
N GLY A 124 4.23 -10.62 -12.24
CA GLY A 124 3.81 -9.25 -12.50
C GLY A 124 4.99 -8.28 -12.54
N VAL A 125 5.07 -7.50 -13.62
CA VAL A 125 6.15 -6.53 -13.91
C VAL A 125 6.13 -5.29 -13.01
N SER A 126 5.52 -5.36 -11.83
CA SER A 126 5.31 -4.18 -10.98
C SER A 126 5.94 -4.38 -9.61
N ALA A 127 6.69 -3.38 -9.18
CA ALA A 127 7.08 -3.12 -7.80
C ALA A 127 5.86 -2.85 -6.90
N ALA A 128 4.98 -3.83 -6.81
CA ALA A 128 3.72 -3.77 -6.09
C ALA A 128 3.84 -4.49 -4.76
N THR A 129 3.37 -3.83 -3.72
CA THR A 129 3.19 -4.43 -2.39
C THR A 129 1.70 -4.57 -2.14
N LEU A 130 1.29 -5.75 -1.66
CA LEU A 130 -0.07 -5.95 -1.16
C LEU A 130 -0.11 -5.54 0.31
N TYR A 131 -1.12 -4.77 0.68
CA TYR A 131 -1.40 -4.45 2.06
C TYR A 131 -2.81 -4.91 2.44
N HIS A 132 -2.93 -5.53 3.61
CA HIS A 132 -4.14 -6.14 4.14
C HIS A 132 -4.74 -5.25 5.22
N ARG A 133 -6.05 -5.00 5.15
CA ARG A 133 -6.78 -4.16 6.09
C ARG A 133 -6.80 -4.81 7.47
N CYS A 134 -6.33 -4.09 8.48
CA CYS A 134 -6.44 -4.50 9.87
C CYS A 134 -7.82 -4.07 10.41
N ASP A 135 -8.81 -4.97 10.40
CA ASP A 135 -10.21 -4.63 10.72
C ASP A 135 -10.42 -4.06 12.14
N ASN A 136 -9.58 -4.46 13.09
CA ASN A 136 -9.64 -4.00 14.49
C ASN A 136 -8.82 -2.74 14.76
N LEU A 137 -7.97 -2.31 13.82
CA LEU A 137 -7.07 -1.17 14.01
C LEU A 137 -7.54 0.00 13.14
N SER A 138 -7.85 1.12 13.78
CA SER A 138 -7.90 2.41 13.12
C SER A 138 -6.47 2.91 12.88
N GLU A 139 -6.32 4.07 12.23
CA GLU A 139 -5.04 4.77 12.17
C GLU A 139 -4.42 4.81 13.57
N ILE A 140 -3.23 4.23 13.71
CA ILE A 140 -2.45 4.28 14.95
C ILE A 140 -1.66 5.59 14.85
N PRO A 141 -1.86 6.56 15.75
CA PRO A 141 -0.96 7.71 15.81
C PRO A 141 0.42 7.19 16.21
N PHE A 142 1.39 7.36 15.31
CA PHE A 142 2.80 7.18 15.62
C PHE A 142 3.29 8.45 16.32
N ASP A 143 3.27 8.44 17.66
CA ASP A 143 3.96 9.43 18.52
C ASP A 143 5.35 8.93 18.92
#